data_AF-A0A970BXU1-F1
#
_entry.id   AF-A0A970BXU1-F1
#
_cell.length_a   1.000
_cell.length_b   1.000
_cell.length_c   1.000
_cell.angle_alpha   90.00
_cell.angle_beta   90.00
_cell.angle_gamma   90.00
#
_symmetry.space_group_name_H-M   'P 1'
#
loop_
_entity.id
_entity.type
_entity.pdbx_description
1 polymer ?
#
loop_
_entity_poly.entity_id
_entity_poly.type
_entity_poly.pdbx_seq_one_letter_code
_entity_poly.pdbx_strand_id
1 'polypeptide(L)'
;MGKKVFVDLTHPFSAEIPRWPYFVKPVIDSMHTLAKGGVLTQRIDCVQHTGTHADAPRHVMEREFNGKRARYTHEMPVDAYTGDAVCLDIQIEKWGLILPKHLEDACERAGIKPEELKGMVLCLNTGMHRKFDDSMDYYQYSCGTGVEAGRWFVDKQVKCVAMDMQALDHPLHTAMGKNGPPQMNLPGASGRPITEEYIEKYGIEAYAEFEKAVYIQVHGQEAYDAKFGDLEAIGCEGTWEPCHKQMLGHGIVGVENLGGDLDKVTGKRFRFYCFPIRWYMGDGSMVRCVAEIDEDDLNDVPDRTYTYAGTGYGPGAGY
;
A
#
# COMPACT_ATOMS: atom_id res chain seq x y z
N MET A 1 29.64 3.79 16.03
CA MET A 1 28.20 3.56 15.76
C MET A 1 27.53 4.87 16.10
N GLY A 2 26.82 5.46 15.13
CA GLY A 2 26.15 6.75 15.31
C GLY A 2 25.07 6.67 16.38
N LYS A 3 24.50 7.81 16.76
CA LYS A 3 23.34 7.83 17.65
C LYS A 3 22.14 7.24 16.88
N LYS A 4 21.54 6.18 17.41
CA LYS A 4 20.30 5.62 16.86
C LYS A 4 19.13 6.55 17.17
N VAL A 5 18.30 6.79 16.16
CA VAL A 5 17.07 7.58 16.24
C VAL A 5 15.92 6.82 15.60
N PHE A 6 14.70 7.17 15.97
CA PHE A 6 13.48 6.60 15.42
C PHE A 6 12.77 7.62 14.54
N VAL A 7 12.41 7.21 13.33
CA VAL A 7 11.62 7.99 12.37
C VAL A 7 10.24 7.34 12.26
N ASP A 8 9.20 8.15 12.43
CA ASP A 8 7.82 7.69 12.31
C ASP A 8 7.41 7.62 10.83
N LEU A 9 6.99 6.43 10.40
CA LEU A 9 6.59 6.14 9.02
C LEU A 9 5.08 5.96 8.89
N THR A 10 4.31 6.59 9.79
CA THR A 10 2.86 6.39 9.93
C THR A 10 2.12 7.71 9.75
N HIS A 11 1.01 7.69 9.01
CA HIS A 11 0.10 8.83 8.99
C HIS A 11 -0.66 8.98 10.33
N PRO A 12 -0.94 10.21 10.80
CA PRO A 12 -1.79 10.43 11.96
C PRO A 12 -3.19 9.83 11.77
N PHE A 13 -3.63 9.05 12.76
CA PHE A 13 -4.96 8.47 12.76
C PHE A 13 -5.99 9.42 13.38
N SER A 14 -7.13 9.57 12.72
CA SER A 14 -8.29 10.30 13.24
C SER A 14 -9.58 9.79 12.60
N ALA A 15 -10.74 10.25 13.11
CA ALA A 15 -12.02 9.96 12.47
C ALA A 15 -12.11 10.52 11.04
N GLU A 16 -11.39 11.60 10.74
CA GLU A 16 -11.39 12.24 9.41
C GLU A 16 -10.33 11.68 8.47
N ILE A 17 -9.60 10.63 8.86
CA ILE A 17 -8.58 10.04 7.99
C ILE A 17 -9.17 9.69 6.61
N PRO A 18 -8.43 9.95 5.51
CA PRO A 18 -8.80 9.45 4.19
C PRO A 18 -9.08 7.96 4.26
N ARG A 19 -10.16 7.53 3.59
CA ARG A 19 -10.65 6.16 3.65
C ARG A 19 -10.77 5.61 2.24
N TRP A 20 -10.60 4.30 2.14
CA TRP A 20 -10.91 3.59 0.91
C TRP A 20 -12.32 3.97 0.40
N PRO A 21 -12.54 4.20 -0.91
CA PRO A 21 -13.75 4.91 -1.37
C PRO A 21 -15.10 4.26 -1.02
N TYR A 22 -15.14 2.97 -0.68
CA TYR A 22 -16.35 2.28 -0.22
C TYR A 22 -16.36 1.88 1.25
N PHE A 23 -15.34 2.25 2.04
CA PHE A 23 -15.32 1.99 3.48
C PHE A 23 -16.10 3.04 4.27
N VAL A 24 -16.68 2.58 5.38
CA VAL A 24 -17.32 3.46 6.36
C VAL A 24 -16.25 4.23 7.14
N LYS A 25 -16.63 5.43 7.60
CA LYS A 25 -15.76 6.30 8.38
C LYS A 25 -15.47 5.74 9.78
N PRO A 26 -14.23 5.87 10.30
CA PRO A 26 -13.96 5.56 11.71
C PRO A 26 -14.75 6.48 12.65
N VAL A 27 -15.28 5.90 13.72
CA VAL A 27 -15.96 6.63 14.79
C VAL A 27 -15.07 6.63 16.03
N ILE A 28 -14.72 7.81 16.51
CA ILE A 28 -13.97 8.00 17.76
C ILE A 28 -14.85 8.80 18.71
N ASP A 29 -15.26 8.19 19.81
CA ASP A 29 -16.18 8.77 20.78
C ASP A 29 -15.58 8.74 22.20
N SER A 30 -15.95 9.70 23.05
CA SER A 30 -15.50 9.74 24.45
C SER A 30 -16.50 9.07 25.38
N MET A 31 -16.04 8.07 26.14
CA MET A 31 -16.85 7.41 27.17
C MET A 31 -16.82 8.17 28.50
N HIS A 32 -15.70 8.83 28.79
CA HIS A 32 -15.52 9.70 29.97
C HIS A 32 -14.80 10.99 29.53
N THR A 33 -15.16 12.11 30.14
CA THR A 33 -14.45 13.39 29.94
C THR A 33 -13.58 13.72 31.14
N LEU A 34 -12.37 14.23 30.89
CA LEU A 34 -11.39 14.52 31.93
C LEU A 34 -11.95 15.48 33.00
N ALA A 35 -12.62 16.56 32.58
CA ALA A 35 -13.17 17.57 33.48
C ALA A 35 -14.28 17.02 34.41
N LYS A 36 -15.07 16.04 33.95
CA LYS A 36 -16.16 15.46 34.74
C LYS A 36 -15.69 14.29 35.61
N GLY A 37 -14.83 13.43 35.07
CA GLY A 37 -14.50 12.14 35.68
C GLY A 37 -13.06 12.00 36.19
N GLY A 38 -12.19 12.98 35.96
CA GLY A 38 -10.74 12.86 36.23
C GLY A 38 -10.01 11.88 35.31
N VAL A 39 -10.71 11.30 34.32
CA VAL A 39 -10.19 10.34 33.35
C VAL A 39 -10.79 10.63 31.97
N LEU A 40 -9.97 10.53 30.93
CA LEU A 40 -10.39 10.53 29.53
C LEU A 40 -10.33 9.09 29.01
N THR A 41 -11.41 8.61 28.42
CA THR A 41 -11.45 7.29 27.77
C THR A 41 -12.18 7.43 26.45
N GLN A 42 -11.61 6.89 25.38
CA GLN A 42 -12.22 6.90 24.05
C GLN A 42 -12.53 5.48 23.57
N ARG A 43 -13.56 5.36 22.75
CA ARG A 43 -13.94 4.14 22.01
C ARG A 43 -13.72 4.41 20.53
N ILE A 44 -13.18 3.41 19.83
CA ILE A 44 -12.94 3.43 18.39
C ILE A 44 -13.78 2.32 17.75
N ASP A 45 -14.54 2.66 16.71
CA ASP A 45 -15.15 1.73 15.75
C ASP A 45 -14.56 2.03 14.36
N CYS A 46 -13.89 1.04 13.76
CA CYS A 46 -13.06 1.24 12.58
C CYS A 46 -12.89 -0.06 11.79
N VAL A 47 -12.82 0.05 10.47
CA VAL A 47 -12.35 -1.03 9.59
C VAL A 47 -10.83 -1.21 9.80
N GLN A 48 -10.31 -2.44 9.76
CA GLN A 48 -8.88 -2.69 10.01
C GLN A 48 -7.96 -2.07 8.95
N HIS A 49 -8.45 -2.02 7.72
CA HIS A 49 -7.77 -1.48 6.54
C HIS A 49 -8.00 0.03 6.45
N THR A 50 -7.42 0.78 7.39
CA THR A 50 -7.61 2.23 7.50
C THR A 50 -6.31 2.92 7.88
N GLY A 51 -5.99 4.03 7.19
CA GLY A 51 -4.72 4.71 7.38
C GLY A 51 -3.54 3.80 7.08
N THR A 52 -2.41 4.01 7.76
CA THR A 52 -1.28 3.09 7.70
C THR A 52 -1.65 1.76 8.34
N HIS A 53 -1.75 0.71 7.53
CA HIS A 53 -2.24 -0.60 7.97
C HIS A 53 -1.45 -1.73 7.30
N ALA A 54 -1.60 -2.93 7.83
CA ALA A 54 -0.88 -4.13 7.44
C ALA A 54 -1.85 -5.25 7.06
N ASP A 55 -1.54 -5.95 5.97
CA ASP A 55 -2.39 -6.99 5.40
C ASP A 55 -1.84 -8.39 5.67
N ALA A 56 -2.72 -9.31 6.08
CA ALA A 56 -2.42 -10.72 6.15
C ALA A 56 -2.93 -11.45 4.89
N PRO A 57 -2.40 -12.64 4.56
CA PRO A 57 -2.80 -13.34 3.34
C PRO A 57 -4.30 -13.57 3.17
N ARG A 58 -5.01 -13.76 4.28
CA ARG A 58 -6.45 -13.98 4.29
C ARG A 58 -7.28 -12.76 3.85
N HIS A 59 -6.68 -11.58 3.73
CA HIS A 59 -7.33 -10.37 3.26
C HIS A 59 -7.97 -10.54 1.86
N VAL A 60 -7.21 -11.08 0.90
CA VAL A 60 -7.64 -11.20 -0.51
C VAL A 60 -7.65 -12.62 -1.06
N MET A 61 -7.30 -13.62 -0.23
CA MET A 61 -7.18 -15.01 -0.68
C MET A 61 -7.83 -16.01 0.29
N GLU A 62 -8.45 -17.04 -0.28
CA GLU A 62 -8.88 -18.21 0.49
C GLU A 62 -7.71 -19.17 0.76
N ARG A 63 -6.83 -19.33 -0.23
CA ARG A 63 -5.68 -20.24 -0.22
C ARG A 63 -4.43 -19.54 -0.74
N GLU A 64 -3.30 -19.86 -0.14
CA GLU A 64 -1.98 -19.51 -0.64
C GLU A 64 -1.57 -20.45 -1.79
N PHE A 65 -0.56 -20.10 -2.59
CA PHE A 65 -0.09 -20.90 -3.73
C PHE A 65 0.46 -22.28 -3.32
N ASN A 66 0.77 -22.48 -2.04
CA ASN A 66 1.13 -23.79 -1.48
C ASN A 66 -0.08 -24.71 -1.21
N GLY A 67 -1.30 -24.28 -1.56
CA GLY A 67 -2.56 -25.02 -1.40
C GLY A 67 -3.17 -24.97 -0.01
N LYS A 68 -2.47 -24.42 1.00
CA LYS A 68 -2.99 -24.24 2.35
C LYS A 68 -3.95 -23.05 2.41
N ARG A 69 -4.84 -23.06 3.39
CA ARG A 69 -5.69 -21.90 3.70
C ARG A 69 -4.80 -20.68 3.98
N ALA A 70 -5.16 -19.53 3.41
CA ALA A 70 -4.48 -18.28 3.66
C ALA A 70 -4.58 -17.85 5.13
N ARG A 71 -3.46 -17.38 5.67
CA ARG A 71 -3.26 -17.08 7.09
C ARG A 71 -3.81 -15.71 7.51
N TYR A 72 -4.31 -15.65 8.74
CA TYR A 72 -4.69 -14.41 9.44
C TYR A 72 -3.49 -13.80 10.19
N THR A 73 -3.62 -12.55 10.65
CA THR A 73 -2.55 -11.81 11.36
C THR A 73 -1.97 -12.58 12.54
N HIS A 74 -2.81 -13.18 13.40
CA HIS A 74 -2.36 -13.97 14.56
C HIS A 74 -1.62 -15.28 14.23
N GLU A 75 -1.64 -15.72 12.97
CA GLU A 75 -0.98 -16.94 12.48
C GLU A 75 0.35 -16.64 11.77
N MET A 76 0.61 -15.36 11.46
CA MET A 76 1.86 -14.93 10.87
C MET A 76 2.99 -14.96 11.93
N PRO A 77 4.24 -15.23 11.52
CA PRO A 77 5.39 -15.01 12.38
C PRO A 77 5.40 -13.59 12.94
N VAL A 78 5.81 -13.43 14.20
CA VAL A 78 5.81 -12.12 14.88
C VAL A 78 6.64 -11.06 14.15
N ASP A 79 7.67 -11.49 13.41
CA ASP A 79 8.57 -10.64 12.65
C ASP A 79 8.23 -10.60 11.15
N ALA A 80 7.07 -11.09 10.71
CA ALA A 80 6.70 -11.11 9.30
C ALA A 80 6.73 -9.70 8.65
N TYR A 81 6.40 -8.66 9.42
CA TYR A 81 6.35 -7.27 8.98
C TYR A 81 7.57 -6.46 9.46
N THR A 82 8.51 -7.07 10.18
CA THR A 82 9.65 -6.40 10.84
C THR A 82 10.97 -6.98 10.34
N GLY A 83 11.95 -6.14 10.08
CA GLY A 83 13.17 -6.61 9.44
C GLY A 83 14.17 -5.53 9.13
N ASP A 84 15.29 -5.96 8.55
CA ASP A 84 16.19 -5.04 7.88
C ASP A 84 15.49 -4.54 6.62
N ALA A 85 15.59 -3.24 6.34
CA ALA A 85 14.78 -2.59 5.33
C ALA A 85 15.60 -1.69 4.44
N VAL A 86 15.07 -1.43 3.25
CA VAL A 86 15.51 -0.35 2.37
C VAL A 86 14.28 0.41 1.89
N CYS A 87 14.36 1.74 1.83
CA CYS A 87 13.32 2.55 1.19
C CYS A 87 13.76 2.95 -0.22
N LEU A 88 13.08 2.41 -1.23
CA LEU A 88 13.35 2.70 -2.63
C LEU A 88 12.56 3.94 -3.08
N ASP A 89 13.27 4.86 -3.71
CA ASP A 89 12.69 6.02 -4.39
C ASP A 89 12.19 5.61 -5.78
N ILE A 90 10.88 5.46 -5.94
CA ILE A 90 10.26 5.00 -7.18
C ILE A 90 9.88 6.21 -8.03
N GLN A 91 10.62 6.39 -9.13
CA GLN A 91 10.35 7.43 -10.11
C GLN A 91 9.26 6.95 -11.07
N ILE A 92 8.05 7.50 -10.91
CA ILE A 92 6.87 7.11 -11.67
C ILE A 92 5.92 8.29 -11.84
N GLU A 93 5.31 8.43 -13.02
CA GLU A 93 4.29 9.45 -13.22
C GLU A 93 2.93 9.08 -12.58
N LYS A 94 2.05 10.08 -12.49
CA LYS A 94 0.61 9.90 -12.23
C LYS A 94 0.07 8.75 -13.09
N TRP A 95 -0.68 7.83 -12.49
CA TRP A 95 -1.23 6.63 -13.14
C TRP A 95 -0.20 5.65 -13.72
N GLY A 96 1.07 5.78 -13.38
CA GLY A 96 2.07 4.83 -13.83
C GLY A 96 1.88 3.46 -13.16
N LEU A 97 1.92 2.41 -13.98
CA LEU A 97 2.04 1.04 -13.52
C LEU A 97 3.50 0.75 -13.18
N ILE A 98 3.76 0.40 -11.93
CA ILE A 98 5.09 0.07 -11.44
C ILE A 98 5.47 -1.32 -11.99
N LEU A 99 6.54 -1.36 -12.78
CA LEU A 99 7.08 -2.54 -13.43
C LEU A 99 8.45 -2.90 -12.83
N PRO A 100 8.97 -4.12 -13.05
CA PRO A 100 10.30 -4.52 -12.61
C PRO A 100 11.39 -3.50 -12.93
N LYS A 101 11.35 -2.89 -14.12
CA LYS A 101 12.33 -1.86 -14.53
C LYS A 101 12.40 -0.67 -13.58
N HIS A 102 11.28 -0.25 -12.98
CA HIS A 102 11.26 0.88 -12.03
C HIS A 102 11.85 0.47 -10.68
N LEU A 103 11.65 -0.79 -10.27
CA LEU A 103 12.19 -1.35 -9.02
C LEU A 103 13.72 -1.55 -9.14
N GLU A 104 14.18 -2.07 -10.27
CA GLU A 104 15.60 -2.26 -10.58
C GLU A 104 16.36 -0.91 -10.62
N ASP A 105 15.79 0.07 -11.32
CA ASP A 105 16.31 1.45 -11.38
C ASP A 105 16.37 2.12 -9.99
N ALA A 106 15.36 1.89 -9.14
CA ALA A 106 15.38 2.39 -7.76
C ALA A 106 16.41 1.66 -6.88
N CYS A 107 16.64 0.36 -7.10
CA CYS A 107 17.70 -0.39 -6.43
C CYS A 107 19.09 0.18 -6.79
N GLU A 108 19.31 0.49 -8.07
CA GLU A 108 20.55 1.13 -8.54
C GLU A 108 20.79 2.47 -7.85
N ARG A 109 19.77 3.35 -7.80
CA ARG A 109 19.87 4.64 -7.08
C ARG A 109 20.14 4.48 -5.58
N ALA A 110 19.56 3.48 -4.94
CA ALA A 110 19.78 3.19 -3.53
C ALA A 110 21.11 2.45 -3.25
N GLY A 111 21.87 2.10 -4.29
CA GLY A 111 23.14 1.37 -4.16
C GLY A 111 22.96 -0.03 -3.56
N ILE A 112 21.83 -0.68 -3.81
CA ILE A 112 21.54 -2.05 -3.37
C ILE A 112 21.37 -2.96 -4.57
N LYS A 113 21.97 -4.14 -4.54
CA LYS A 113 21.71 -5.15 -5.56
C LYS A 113 20.39 -5.86 -5.23
N PRO A 114 19.52 -6.16 -6.20
CA PRO A 114 18.24 -6.83 -5.95
C PRO A 114 18.36 -8.14 -5.17
N GLU A 115 19.46 -8.88 -5.32
CA GLU A 115 19.71 -10.14 -4.60
C GLU A 115 19.89 -9.95 -3.09
N GLU A 116 20.27 -8.75 -2.66
CA GLU A 116 20.40 -8.42 -1.23
C GLU A 116 19.05 -8.21 -0.55
N LEU A 117 17.96 -8.04 -1.31
CA LEU A 117 16.62 -7.80 -0.79
C LEU A 117 15.99 -9.03 -0.13
N LYS A 118 16.59 -10.21 -0.31
CA LYS A 118 16.09 -11.46 0.25
C LYS A 118 15.90 -11.36 1.76
N GLY A 119 14.66 -11.55 2.21
CA GLY A 119 14.29 -11.47 3.62
C GLY A 119 14.23 -10.06 4.22
N MET A 120 14.44 -9.01 3.42
CA MET A 120 14.30 -7.62 3.83
C MET A 120 12.85 -7.12 3.73
N VAL A 121 12.54 -6.06 4.45
CA VAL A 121 11.35 -5.24 4.22
C VAL A 121 11.67 -4.23 3.12
N LEU A 122 10.86 -4.21 2.07
CA LEU A 122 11.00 -3.28 0.97
C LEU A 122 10.01 -2.13 1.14
N CYS A 123 10.50 -0.94 1.49
CA CYS A 123 9.67 0.26 1.52
C CYS A 123 9.69 0.93 0.14
N LEU A 124 8.53 1.33 -0.39
CA LEU A 124 8.40 2.05 -1.65
C LEU A 124 7.94 3.48 -1.35
N ASN A 125 8.78 4.47 -1.68
CA ASN A 125 8.38 5.87 -1.73
C ASN A 125 8.10 6.25 -3.18
N THR A 126 6.82 6.41 -3.52
CA THR A 126 6.37 6.89 -4.83
C THR A 126 6.06 8.39 -4.82
N GLY A 127 6.13 9.00 -3.63
CA GLY A 127 5.69 10.36 -3.36
C GLY A 127 4.19 10.49 -3.08
N MET A 128 3.43 9.39 -3.11
CA MET A 128 2.00 9.39 -2.81
C MET A 128 1.72 9.69 -1.33
N HIS A 129 2.62 9.38 -0.38
CA HIS A 129 2.46 9.85 1.01
C HIS A 129 2.34 11.37 1.10
N ARG A 130 2.91 12.11 0.13
CA ARG A 130 2.82 13.58 0.09
C ARG A 130 1.44 14.07 -0.31
N LYS A 131 0.67 13.23 -0.98
CA LYS A 131 -0.70 13.47 -1.45
C LYS A 131 -1.75 12.84 -0.55
N PHE A 132 -1.37 12.16 0.55
CA PHE A 132 -2.28 11.49 1.48
C PHE A 132 -3.38 12.45 1.97
N ASP A 133 -4.55 12.35 1.34
CA ASP A 133 -5.72 13.20 1.57
C ASP A 133 -6.94 12.58 0.89
N ASP A 134 -8.14 13.06 1.23
CA ASP A 134 -9.40 12.70 0.57
C ASP A 134 -9.50 13.40 -0.80
N SER A 135 -8.69 12.94 -1.76
CA SER A 135 -8.53 13.59 -3.07
C SER A 135 -8.42 12.60 -4.22
N MET A 136 -8.84 13.04 -5.41
CA MET A 136 -8.65 12.26 -6.64
C MET A 136 -7.18 11.99 -6.93
N ASP A 137 -6.30 12.94 -6.58
CA ASP A 137 -4.86 12.79 -6.77
C ASP A 137 -4.25 11.68 -5.92
N TYR A 138 -4.82 11.39 -4.74
CA TYR A 138 -4.39 10.28 -3.88
C TYR A 138 -5.02 8.94 -4.26
N TYR A 139 -6.30 8.93 -4.62
CA TYR A 139 -7.05 7.72 -4.91
C TYR A 139 -7.08 7.40 -6.40
N GLN A 140 -7.98 8.03 -7.14
CA GLN A 140 -8.26 7.79 -8.55
C GLN A 140 -7.01 7.83 -9.42
N TYR A 141 -6.07 8.70 -9.09
CA TYR A 141 -4.91 9.08 -9.90
C TYR A 141 -3.56 8.61 -9.36
N SER A 142 -3.57 7.78 -8.32
CA SER A 142 -2.36 7.15 -7.82
C SER A 142 -1.68 6.33 -8.92
N CYS A 143 -0.35 6.25 -8.84
CA CYS A 143 0.37 5.12 -9.42
C CYS A 143 0.07 3.84 -8.61
N GLY A 144 0.64 2.71 -9.04
CA GLY A 144 0.59 1.48 -8.25
C GLY A 144 1.16 0.30 -8.99
N THR A 145 1.16 -0.85 -8.32
CA THR A 145 1.78 -2.05 -8.84
C THR A 145 0.76 -2.95 -9.55
N GLY A 146 1.25 -4.06 -10.12
CA GLY A 146 0.42 -5.10 -10.72
C GLY A 146 1.15 -6.45 -10.69
N VAL A 147 0.69 -7.41 -11.51
CA VAL A 147 1.18 -8.80 -11.46
C VAL A 147 2.70 -8.94 -11.62
N GLU A 148 3.32 -8.12 -12.47
CA GLU A 148 4.75 -8.21 -12.75
C GLU A 148 5.61 -7.72 -11.59
N ALA A 149 5.18 -6.66 -10.89
CA ALA A 149 5.83 -6.22 -9.66
C ALA A 149 5.66 -7.26 -8.55
N GLY A 150 4.46 -7.82 -8.39
CA GLY A 150 4.18 -8.92 -7.45
C GLY A 150 5.13 -10.10 -7.66
N ARG A 151 5.29 -10.55 -8.90
CA ARG A 151 6.24 -11.61 -9.28
C ARG A 151 7.68 -11.24 -9.01
N TRP A 152 8.06 -9.99 -9.25
CA TRP A 152 9.40 -9.51 -8.94
C TRP A 152 9.68 -9.56 -7.42
N PHE A 153 8.73 -9.15 -6.58
CA PHE A 153 8.88 -9.25 -5.13
C PHE A 153 9.05 -10.71 -4.67
N VAL A 154 8.31 -11.64 -5.29
CA VAL A 154 8.44 -13.09 -5.04
C VAL A 154 9.81 -13.61 -5.49
N ASP A 155 10.27 -13.24 -6.70
CA ASP A 155 11.59 -13.60 -7.23
C ASP A 155 12.73 -13.13 -6.32
N LYS A 156 12.67 -11.88 -5.84
CA LYS A 156 13.66 -11.32 -4.91
C LYS A 156 13.51 -11.83 -3.48
N GLN A 157 12.47 -12.61 -3.20
CA GLN A 157 12.20 -13.22 -1.90
C GLN A 157 12.18 -12.20 -0.76
N VAL A 158 11.58 -11.02 -1.01
CA VAL A 158 11.41 -10.01 0.04
C VAL A 158 10.48 -10.55 1.13
N LYS A 159 10.64 -10.05 2.37
CA LYS A 159 9.81 -10.50 3.50
C LYS A 159 8.46 -9.80 3.54
N CYS A 160 8.48 -8.49 3.31
CA CYS A 160 7.34 -7.59 3.39
C CYS A 160 7.54 -6.47 2.37
N VAL A 161 6.46 -5.99 1.77
CA VAL A 161 6.48 -4.75 0.98
C VAL A 161 5.60 -3.72 1.67
N ALA A 162 6.17 -2.57 1.98
CA ALA A 162 5.49 -1.44 2.59
C ALA A 162 5.47 -0.27 1.61
N MET A 163 4.33 0.32 1.30
CA MET A 163 4.26 1.35 0.28
C MET A 163 3.36 2.51 0.67
N ASP A 164 3.67 3.69 0.11
CA ASP A 164 2.99 4.94 0.44
C ASP A 164 1.68 5.19 -0.32
N MET A 165 1.24 4.19 -1.07
CA MET A 165 0.02 4.23 -1.86
C MET A 165 -1.16 3.69 -1.06
N GLN A 166 -2.35 4.04 -1.53
CA GLN A 166 -3.64 3.66 -0.94
C GLN A 166 -3.90 2.15 -0.92
N ALA A 167 -3.25 1.41 -1.81
CA ALA A 167 -3.33 -0.04 -1.95
C ALA A 167 -2.00 -0.62 -2.44
N LEU A 168 -1.78 -1.94 -2.30
CA LEU A 168 -0.65 -2.61 -2.93
C LEU A 168 -0.71 -2.52 -4.46
N ASP A 169 -1.92 -2.46 -5.03
CA ASP A 169 -2.18 -2.46 -6.47
C ASP A 169 -2.53 -1.07 -7.04
N HIS A 170 -2.29 -0.90 -8.35
CA HIS A 170 -2.73 0.27 -9.11
C HIS A 170 -4.26 0.45 -8.99
N PRO A 171 -4.78 1.69 -8.86
CA PRO A 171 -6.22 1.93 -8.68
C PRO A 171 -7.12 1.20 -9.68
N LEU A 172 -6.68 1.08 -10.93
CA LEU A 172 -7.44 0.39 -11.99
C LEU A 172 -7.52 -1.14 -11.81
N HIS A 173 -6.59 -1.76 -11.08
CA HIS A 173 -6.65 -3.17 -10.67
C HIS A 173 -7.62 -3.42 -9.50
N THR A 174 -8.20 -2.38 -8.93
CA THR A 174 -9.10 -2.45 -7.77
C THR A 174 -10.53 -2.08 -8.17
N ALA A 175 -11.42 -2.08 -7.19
CA ALA A 175 -12.80 -1.62 -7.39
C ALA A 175 -12.92 -0.13 -7.72
N MET A 176 -11.86 0.68 -7.61
CA MET A 176 -11.87 2.04 -8.18
C MET A 176 -11.98 2.02 -9.70
N GLY A 177 -11.36 1.05 -10.35
CA GLY A 177 -11.58 0.72 -11.75
C GLY A 177 -12.78 -0.22 -11.92
N LYS A 178 -12.64 -1.22 -12.80
CA LYS A 178 -13.70 -2.20 -13.12
C LYS A 178 -13.46 -3.59 -12.50
N ASN A 179 -12.46 -3.74 -11.63
CA ASN A 179 -12.09 -5.04 -11.06
C ASN A 179 -12.71 -5.25 -9.69
N GLY A 180 -13.16 -6.48 -9.42
CA GLY A 180 -13.67 -6.87 -8.10
C GLY A 180 -14.95 -6.13 -7.68
N PRO A 181 -15.75 -6.68 -6.76
CA PRO A 181 -16.90 -5.97 -6.23
C PRO A 181 -16.46 -4.73 -5.42
N PRO A 182 -17.14 -3.57 -5.51
CA PRO A 182 -18.37 -3.33 -6.28
C PRO A 182 -18.18 -2.80 -7.72
N GLN A 183 -16.97 -2.79 -8.30
CA GLN A 183 -16.67 -2.24 -9.63
C GLN A 183 -17.15 -0.78 -9.81
N MET A 184 -16.69 0.11 -8.93
CA MET A 184 -17.20 1.49 -8.85
C MET A 184 -16.97 2.28 -10.13
N ASN A 185 -15.84 2.03 -10.81
CA ASN A 185 -15.40 2.76 -12.00
C ASN A 185 -15.53 4.27 -11.80
N LEU A 186 -14.84 4.79 -10.79
CA LEU A 186 -15.05 6.11 -10.23
C LEU A 186 -14.94 7.22 -11.29
N PRO A 187 -15.68 8.34 -11.15
CA PRO A 187 -15.47 9.50 -11.99
C PRO A 187 -14.10 10.15 -11.71
N GLY A 188 -13.42 10.57 -12.78
CA GLY A 188 -12.27 11.45 -12.72
C GLY A 188 -12.66 12.93 -12.85
N ALA A 189 -11.65 13.78 -13.00
CA ALA A 189 -11.73 15.23 -13.13
C ALA A 189 -12.46 15.71 -14.40
N SER A 190 -12.53 14.88 -15.46
CA SER A 190 -13.38 15.18 -16.63
C SER A 190 -14.86 14.88 -16.39
N GLY A 191 -15.21 14.28 -15.24
CA GLY A 191 -16.54 13.79 -14.92
C GLY A 191 -16.88 12.43 -15.57
N ARG A 192 -16.01 11.92 -16.44
CA ARG A 192 -16.12 10.55 -17.00
C ARG A 192 -15.42 9.54 -16.10
N PRO A 193 -15.72 8.24 -16.24
CA PRO A 193 -15.01 7.21 -15.49
C PRO A 193 -13.49 7.24 -15.71
N ILE A 194 -12.72 6.94 -14.66
CA ILE A 194 -11.24 6.94 -14.72
C ILE A 194 -10.69 5.96 -15.76
N THR A 195 -11.41 4.88 -16.08
CA THR A 195 -11.01 3.98 -17.16
C THR A 195 -11.04 4.66 -18.53
N GLU A 196 -12.03 5.53 -18.78
CA GLU A 196 -12.13 6.26 -20.05
C GLU A 196 -11.05 7.34 -20.17
N GLU A 197 -10.81 8.09 -19.08
CA GLU A 197 -9.72 9.06 -19.03
C GLU A 197 -8.34 8.40 -19.24
N TYR A 198 -8.13 7.22 -18.65
CA TYR A 198 -6.90 6.46 -18.83
C TYR A 198 -6.73 6.00 -20.28
N ILE A 199 -7.78 5.41 -20.87
CA ILE A 199 -7.76 4.95 -22.27
C ILE A 199 -7.50 6.12 -23.23
N GLU A 200 -8.12 7.28 -23.01
CA GLU A 200 -7.89 8.46 -23.84
C GLU A 200 -6.44 8.94 -23.76
N LYS A 201 -5.83 8.88 -22.58
CA LYS A 201 -4.47 9.38 -22.35
C LYS A 201 -3.38 8.41 -22.79
N TYR A 202 -3.54 7.11 -22.51
CA TYR A 202 -2.49 6.10 -22.67
C TYR A 202 -2.83 5.02 -23.71
N GLY A 203 -4.05 5.01 -24.22
CA GLY A 203 -4.52 4.03 -25.20
C GLY A 203 -5.07 2.75 -24.59
N ILE A 204 -5.81 1.99 -25.41
CA ILE A 204 -6.46 0.74 -25.00
C ILE A 204 -5.44 -0.37 -24.68
N GLU A 205 -4.29 -0.36 -25.35
CA GLU A 205 -3.20 -1.33 -25.13
C GLU A 205 -2.60 -1.19 -23.73
N ALA A 206 -2.39 0.04 -23.25
CA ALA A 206 -1.96 0.28 -21.88
C ALA A 206 -3.05 -0.08 -20.86
N TYR A 207 -4.33 0.21 -21.19
CA TYR A 207 -5.45 -0.14 -20.32
C TYR A 207 -5.69 -1.65 -20.21
N ALA A 208 -5.31 -2.42 -21.23
CA ALA A 208 -5.49 -3.86 -21.29
C ALA A 208 -4.94 -4.58 -20.05
N GLU A 209 -3.82 -4.09 -19.50
CA GLU A 209 -3.19 -4.61 -18.28
C GLU A 209 -4.16 -4.69 -17.09
N PHE A 210 -5.16 -3.81 -17.02
CA PHE A 210 -6.05 -3.71 -15.88
C PHE A 210 -7.35 -4.48 -16.04
N GLU A 211 -7.73 -5.00 -17.21
CA GLU A 211 -9.05 -5.60 -17.37
C GLU A 211 -8.98 -6.85 -18.25
N LYS A 212 -9.45 -7.98 -17.71
CA LYS A 212 -9.36 -9.30 -18.32
C LYS A 212 -9.92 -9.34 -19.74
N ALA A 213 -11.13 -8.83 -19.97
CA ALA A 213 -11.75 -8.92 -21.28
C ALA A 213 -10.99 -8.08 -22.33
N VAL A 214 -10.53 -6.88 -21.96
CA VAL A 214 -9.68 -6.04 -22.83
C VAL A 214 -8.33 -6.70 -23.07
N TYR A 215 -7.68 -7.28 -22.07
CA TYR A 215 -6.41 -8.00 -22.25
C TYR A 215 -6.55 -9.11 -23.29
N ILE A 216 -7.57 -9.96 -23.15
CA ILE A 216 -7.84 -11.05 -24.09
C ILE A 216 -8.16 -10.50 -25.49
N GLN A 217 -8.91 -9.40 -25.58
CA GLN A 217 -9.22 -8.78 -26.87
C GLN A 217 -7.98 -8.23 -27.58
N VAL A 218 -7.05 -7.60 -26.85
CA VAL A 218 -5.86 -6.95 -27.41
C VAL A 218 -4.73 -7.93 -27.67
N HIS A 219 -4.48 -8.87 -26.75
CA HIS A 219 -3.30 -9.74 -26.75
C HIS A 219 -3.62 -11.23 -26.98
N GLY A 220 -4.89 -11.62 -26.88
CA GLY A 220 -5.34 -13.02 -27.02
C GLY A 220 -5.34 -13.81 -25.71
N GLN A 221 -6.10 -14.91 -25.70
CA GLN A 221 -6.28 -15.77 -24.53
C GLN A 221 -4.96 -16.41 -24.06
N GLU A 222 -4.10 -16.86 -24.98
CA GLU A 222 -2.83 -17.50 -24.63
C GLU A 222 -1.89 -16.55 -23.87
N ALA A 223 -1.83 -15.28 -24.27
CA ALA A 223 -1.07 -14.26 -23.56
C ALA A 223 -1.65 -13.99 -22.17
N TYR A 224 -2.98 -13.95 -22.05
CA TYR A 224 -3.66 -13.80 -20.76
C TYR A 224 -3.34 -14.97 -19.82
N ASP A 225 -3.46 -16.20 -20.30
CA ASP A 225 -3.19 -17.42 -19.52
C ASP A 225 -1.72 -17.48 -19.08
N ALA A 226 -0.79 -17.07 -19.95
CA ALA A 226 0.62 -16.97 -19.59
C ALA A 226 0.88 -15.89 -18.51
N LYS A 227 0.15 -14.77 -18.57
CA LYS A 227 0.36 -13.65 -17.65
C LYS A 227 -0.36 -13.84 -16.30
N PHE A 228 -1.55 -14.41 -16.27
CA PHE A 228 -2.41 -14.46 -15.07
C PHE A 228 -2.90 -15.86 -14.70
N GLY A 229 -2.55 -16.90 -15.46
CA GLY A 229 -3.10 -18.24 -15.30
C GLY A 229 -2.82 -18.90 -13.94
N ASP A 230 -1.74 -18.51 -13.26
CA ASP A 230 -1.44 -18.96 -11.90
C ASP A 230 -2.48 -18.48 -10.87
N LEU A 231 -2.92 -17.22 -10.98
CA LEU A 231 -3.98 -16.64 -10.17
C LEU A 231 -5.33 -17.30 -10.49
N GLU A 232 -5.64 -17.44 -11.78
CA GLU A 232 -6.90 -18.06 -12.24
C GLU A 232 -7.01 -19.52 -11.78
N ALA A 233 -5.89 -20.26 -11.79
CA ALA A 233 -5.85 -21.66 -11.36
C ALA A 233 -6.22 -21.87 -9.88
N ILE A 234 -6.09 -20.84 -9.04
CA ILE A 234 -6.51 -20.87 -7.63
C ILE A 234 -7.82 -20.12 -7.38
N GLY A 235 -8.58 -19.81 -8.45
CA GLY A 235 -9.89 -19.17 -8.37
C GLY A 235 -9.83 -17.67 -8.13
N CYS A 236 -8.68 -17.04 -8.33
CA CYS A 236 -8.53 -15.58 -8.26
C CYS A 236 -8.60 -14.98 -9.66
N GLU A 237 -9.44 -13.96 -9.85
CA GLU A 237 -9.48 -13.21 -11.10
C GLU A 237 -8.15 -12.50 -11.35
N GLY A 238 -7.54 -12.74 -12.51
CA GLY A 238 -6.16 -12.35 -12.80
C GLY A 238 -5.88 -10.85 -12.71
N THR A 239 -6.82 -9.99 -13.12
CA THR A 239 -6.62 -8.54 -13.15
C THR A 239 -7.12 -7.83 -11.89
N TRP A 240 -7.74 -8.55 -10.95
CA TRP A 240 -8.21 -7.99 -9.70
C TRP A 240 -7.14 -8.15 -8.62
N GLU A 241 -6.58 -7.03 -8.16
CA GLU A 241 -5.52 -6.97 -7.13
C GLU A 241 -4.40 -8.03 -7.31
N PRO A 242 -3.81 -8.15 -8.51
CA PRO A 242 -2.84 -9.20 -8.78
C PRO A 242 -1.58 -9.09 -7.93
N CYS A 243 -1.10 -7.89 -7.61
CA CYS A 243 0.11 -7.76 -6.80
C CYS A 243 -0.14 -8.22 -5.36
N HIS A 244 -1.27 -7.83 -4.74
CA HIS A 244 -1.67 -8.37 -3.45
C HIS A 244 -1.61 -9.89 -3.45
N LYS A 245 -2.30 -10.51 -4.41
CA LYS A 245 -2.46 -11.97 -4.44
C LYS A 245 -1.14 -12.69 -4.74
N GLN A 246 -0.30 -12.14 -5.60
CA GLN A 246 1.05 -12.66 -5.84
C GLN A 246 1.89 -12.61 -4.56
N MET A 247 1.96 -11.46 -3.88
CA MET A 247 2.75 -11.33 -2.66
C MET A 247 2.20 -12.21 -1.52
N LEU A 248 0.94 -11.97 -1.16
CA LEU A 248 0.29 -12.58 -0.02
C LEU A 248 0.12 -14.10 -0.20
N GLY A 249 -0.15 -14.55 -1.42
CA GLY A 249 -0.24 -15.97 -1.76
C GLY A 249 1.08 -16.72 -1.60
N HIS A 250 2.20 -16.00 -1.64
CA HIS A 250 3.54 -16.51 -1.35
C HIS A 250 3.99 -16.24 0.10
N GLY A 251 3.11 -15.69 0.94
CA GLY A 251 3.39 -15.37 2.34
C GLY A 251 4.20 -14.09 2.56
N ILE A 252 4.37 -13.27 1.52
CA ILE A 252 4.97 -11.93 1.59
C ILE A 252 3.88 -10.97 2.02
N VAL A 253 4.03 -10.34 3.17
CA VAL A 253 3.00 -9.46 3.74
C VAL A 253 3.09 -8.03 3.23
N GLY A 254 1.99 -7.29 3.33
CA GLY A 254 1.85 -5.91 2.85
C GLY A 254 1.69 -4.89 3.97
N VAL A 255 2.17 -3.67 3.73
CA VAL A 255 1.78 -2.47 4.48
C VAL A 255 1.40 -1.39 3.47
N GLU A 256 0.24 -0.79 3.67
CA GLU A 256 -0.30 0.27 2.81
C GLU A 256 -0.33 1.61 3.54
N ASN A 257 -0.45 2.69 2.77
CA ASN A 257 -0.47 4.06 3.27
C ASN A 257 0.73 4.34 4.21
N LEU A 258 1.92 3.83 3.86
CA LEU A 258 3.16 4.18 4.53
C LEU A 258 3.39 5.69 4.40
N GLY A 259 3.76 6.34 5.49
CA GLY A 259 3.64 7.79 5.57
C GLY A 259 4.62 8.44 6.52
N GLY A 260 4.16 9.46 7.23
CA GLY A 260 4.99 10.18 8.19
C GLY A 260 6.17 10.87 7.51
N ASP A 261 7.36 10.66 8.08
CA ASP A 261 8.63 11.24 7.64
C ASP A 261 9.39 10.31 6.67
N LEU A 262 8.68 9.63 5.77
CA LEU A 262 9.25 8.65 4.83
C LEU A 262 10.44 9.21 4.01
N ASP A 263 10.40 10.50 3.67
CA ASP A 263 11.47 11.17 2.95
C ASP A 263 12.81 11.18 3.70
N LYS A 264 12.79 11.18 5.04
CA LYS A 264 14.03 11.15 5.86
C LYS A 264 14.82 9.86 5.70
N VAL A 265 14.17 8.76 5.30
CA VAL A 265 14.79 7.43 5.14
C VAL A 265 14.82 6.95 3.70
N THR A 266 14.39 7.76 2.75
CA THR A 266 14.35 7.39 1.32
C THR A 266 15.75 7.21 0.76
N GLY A 267 15.98 6.11 0.03
CA GLY A 267 17.29 5.68 -0.44
C GLY A 267 18.20 5.09 0.65
N LYS A 268 17.70 4.89 1.88
CA LYS A 268 18.49 4.42 3.01
C LYS A 268 18.12 3.00 3.42
N ARG A 269 19.10 2.32 4.06
CA ARG A 269 18.87 1.09 4.81
C ARG A 269 18.65 1.41 6.28
N PHE A 270 17.75 0.68 6.92
CA PHE A 270 17.42 0.89 8.33
C PHE A 270 16.74 -0.35 8.91
N ARG A 271 16.48 -0.34 10.22
CA ARG A 271 15.71 -1.39 10.89
C ARG A 271 14.23 -0.97 10.93
N PHE A 272 13.35 -1.69 10.25
CA PHE A 272 11.91 -1.40 10.20
C PHE A 272 11.16 -2.20 11.26
N TYR A 273 10.37 -1.50 12.07
CA TYR A 273 9.49 -2.07 13.08
C TYR A 273 8.03 -1.87 12.68
N CYS A 274 7.31 -2.97 12.56
CA CYS A 274 5.88 -3.02 12.33
C CYS A 274 5.32 -4.30 12.94
N PHE A 275 4.35 -4.16 13.85
CA PHE A 275 3.74 -5.26 14.56
C PHE A 275 2.21 -5.08 14.54
N PRO A 276 1.51 -5.79 13.64
CA PRO A 276 0.05 -5.86 13.65
C PRO A 276 -0.49 -6.31 15.00
N ILE A 277 -1.69 -5.84 15.36
CA ILE A 277 -2.42 -6.41 16.50
C ILE A 277 -2.57 -7.91 16.24
N ARG A 278 -2.27 -8.73 17.25
CA ARG A 278 -2.45 -10.18 17.20
C ARG A 278 -3.94 -10.54 17.30
N TRP A 279 -4.71 -10.14 16.31
CA TRP A 279 -6.16 -10.29 16.26
C TRP A 279 -6.53 -11.70 15.82
N TYR A 280 -7.28 -12.42 16.65
CA TYR A 280 -7.76 -13.76 16.31
C TYR A 280 -8.73 -13.69 15.13
N MET A 281 -8.36 -14.32 14.02
CA MET A 281 -9.04 -14.22 12.72
C MET A 281 -9.06 -12.81 12.11
N GLY A 282 -8.07 -11.97 12.44
CA GLY A 282 -7.91 -10.64 11.82
C GLY A 282 -7.25 -10.77 10.45
N ASP A 283 -7.82 -10.15 9.44
CA ASP A 283 -7.32 -10.13 8.06
C ASP A 283 -6.34 -8.98 7.80
N GLY A 284 -6.37 -7.95 8.64
CA GLY A 284 -5.40 -6.86 8.68
C GLY A 284 -5.33 -6.18 10.04
N SER A 285 -4.58 -5.09 10.14
CA SER A 285 -4.48 -4.25 11.33
C SER A 285 -3.95 -2.86 10.98
N MET A 286 -4.51 -1.82 11.59
CA MET A 286 -3.80 -0.53 11.71
C MET A 286 -2.47 -0.76 12.44
N VAL A 287 -1.40 -0.10 11.99
CA VAL A 287 -0.05 -0.27 12.53
C VAL A 287 0.66 1.06 12.71
N ARG A 288 1.63 1.08 13.63
CA ARG A 288 2.66 2.13 13.68
C ARG A 288 3.94 1.58 13.07
N CYS A 289 4.32 2.10 11.92
CA CYS A 289 5.56 1.78 11.25
C CYS A 289 6.65 2.74 11.69
N VAL A 290 7.82 2.20 12.06
CA VAL A 290 8.94 2.99 12.58
C VAL A 290 10.24 2.51 11.96
N ALA A 291 11.08 3.45 11.53
CA ALA A 291 12.47 3.17 11.17
C ALA A 291 13.41 3.51 12.33
N GLU A 292 14.32 2.61 12.67
CA GLU A 292 15.49 2.88 13.49
C GLU A 292 16.73 2.98 12.60
N ILE A 293 17.39 4.13 12.62
CA ILE A 293 18.48 4.51 11.72
C ILE A 293 19.53 5.31 12.48
N ASP A 294 20.77 5.34 11.99
CA ASP A 294 21.77 6.27 12.51
C ASP A 294 21.38 7.71 12.14
N GLU A 295 21.46 8.64 13.09
CA GLU A 295 21.10 10.06 12.90
C GLU A 295 21.85 10.70 11.73
N ASP A 296 23.10 10.31 11.51
CA ASP A 296 23.97 10.81 10.44
C ASP A 296 23.55 10.30 9.03
N ASP A 297 22.74 9.24 8.95
CA ASP A 297 22.29 8.66 7.68
C ASP A 297 20.96 9.26 7.18
N LEU A 298 20.27 10.06 8.01
CA LEU A 298 19.01 10.72 7.66
C LEU A 298 19.21 11.69 6.50
N ASN A 299 18.20 11.78 5.62
CA ASN A 299 18.14 12.86 4.66
C ASN A 299 17.77 14.17 5.37
N ASP A 300 18.45 15.25 4.99
CA ASP A 300 18.15 16.61 5.46
C ASP A 300 16.91 17.16 4.73
N VAL A 301 15.75 16.72 5.20
CA VAL A 301 14.43 17.12 4.72
C VAL A 301 13.55 17.53 5.91
N PRO A 302 12.63 18.49 5.74
CA PRO A 302 11.77 18.94 6.82
C PRO A 302 10.85 17.82 7.31
N ASP A 303 10.42 17.92 8.56
CA ASP A 303 9.34 17.11 9.11
C ASP A 303 8.08 17.24 8.27
N ARG A 304 7.36 16.13 8.09
CA ARG A 304 6.09 16.11 7.39
C ARG A 304 5.08 16.98 8.12
N THR A 305 4.57 17.98 7.42
CA THR A 305 3.42 18.76 7.86
C THR A 305 2.16 18.27 7.16
N TYR A 306 1.12 18.02 7.95
CA TYR A 306 -0.19 17.63 7.45
C TYR A 306 -1.04 18.90 7.33
N THR A 307 -1.12 19.43 6.13
CA THR A 307 -1.95 20.61 5.82
C THR A 307 -3.42 20.24 5.70
N TYR A 308 -3.74 18.97 5.47
CA TYR A 308 -5.08 18.44 5.26
C TYR A 308 -5.15 17.05 5.91
N ALA A 309 -6.25 16.76 6.58
CA ALA A 309 -6.58 15.42 7.08
C ALA A 309 -8.10 15.25 7.04
N GLY A 310 -8.63 15.10 5.81
CA GLY A 310 -10.05 14.88 5.54
C GLY A 310 -10.90 16.15 5.45
N THR A 311 -12.22 16.00 5.64
CA THR A 311 -13.21 17.10 5.54
C THR A 311 -13.09 18.20 6.61
N GLY A 312 -12.10 18.08 7.50
CA GLY A 312 -11.84 18.97 8.62
C GLY A 312 -10.65 19.90 8.38
N TYR A 313 -10.85 21.16 8.76
CA TYR A 313 -9.93 22.30 8.69
C TYR A 313 -8.45 21.94 8.97
N GLY A 314 -7.57 22.20 8.00
CA GLY A 314 -6.13 22.25 8.22
C GLY A 314 -5.75 23.39 9.17
N PRO A 315 -4.57 23.37 9.82
CA PRO A 315 -4.11 24.46 10.66
C PRO A 315 -3.99 25.74 9.81
N GLY A 316 -4.99 26.61 9.93
CA GLY A 316 -4.87 27.99 9.54
C GLY A 316 -3.66 28.58 10.24
N ALA A 317 -2.85 29.31 9.48
CA ALA A 317 -1.79 30.14 10.02
C ALA A 317 -2.35 31.02 11.16
N GLY A 318 -1.78 30.87 12.35
CA GLY A 318 -1.89 31.83 13.45
C GLY A 318 -3.19 31.79 14.26
N TYR A 319 -3.07 31.32 15.50
CA TYR A 319 -3.72 31.95 16.66
C TYR A 319 -2.63 32.51 17.57
#